data_AF-A0A8C4NBM8-F1
#
_entry.id   AF-A0A8C4NBM8-F1
#
_cell.length_a   1.000
_cell.length_b   1.000
_cell.length_c   1.000
_cell.angle_alpha   90.00
_cell.angle_beta   90.00
_cell.angle_gamma   90.00
#
_symmetry.space_group_name_H-M   'P 1'
#
loop_
_entity.id
_entity.type
_entity.pdbx_description
1 polymer ?
#
loop_
_entity_poly.entity_id
_entity_poly.type
_entity_poly.pdbx_seq_one_letter_code
_entity_poly.pdbx_strand_id
1 'polypeptide(L)'
;MSVVAPKKKRKAEDLGDAGATGEVTRSSSGRQVRKKAASADVEDDDTAREGRVRRCEKAGCQATNPVCFASATQSCARNGYTSRWYHLSCGEHFCNECFDFYYRSHKLGYASYITWQKQWTRNSMAEPSLKTYMADQLLPYWVRCTIPNCGKWRQLAGDVELTTGLASSYVCGTRIQGLAKGEDRNHCSFPEDLRVEGVYALFWPSLLAVPPLLHSCPAAPFLSVYPLDSVGLSPTGNNQSDCTYKPDPWLQPFRQPGDLPCPLTLPPNTPEAAELEALPGVPRDTTLYLGLRNLILALWNLQPQEWLTPELVATRLFVRGLVRVRCVAEVPSVLAFLEHRGLVNTGAVKPPRPLSPLQGNVVVLEARSRVGGRVCDEEESGMPGRYITKGANVLRGGGAFAFLPNVVPWVVNGSFRRRNRIRNDPPPGGGEGTDFASDVG
;
A
#
# COMPACT_ATOMS: atom_id res chain seq x y z
N MET A 1 10.31 -14.59 45.89
CA MET A 1 9.24 -15.44 46.44
C MET A 1 8.21 -15.61 45.33
N SER A 2 7.86 -16.79 44.82
CA SER A 2 8.27 -18.15 45.20
C SER A 2 8.71 -18.95 43.96
N VAL A 3 9.54 -19.97 44.17
CA VAL A 3 10.15 -20.82 43.14
C VAL A 3 9.64 -22.26 43.31
N VAL A 4 9.17 -22.91 42.24
CA VAL A 4 9.27 -24.38 42.09
C VAL A 4 9.51 -24.72 40.61
N ALA A 5 10.49 -25.62 40.38
CA ALA A 5 10.90 -26.14 39.08
C ALA A 5 10.56 -27.66 38.95
N PRO A 6 10.66 -28.29 37.75
CA PRO A 6 9.93 -29.52 37.44
C PRO A 6 10.70 -30.84 37.68
N LYS A 7 9.95 -31.97 37.72
CA LYS A 7 10.44 -33.37 37.65
C LYS A 7 9.42 -34.18 36.80
N LYS A 8 9.77 -34.85 35.68
CA LYS A 8 10.62 -36.06 35.41
C LYS A 8 9.85 -37.39 35.44
N LYS A 9 10.22 -38.30 34.52
CA LYS A 9 9.52 -39.52 34.03
C LYS A 9 9.70 -40.79 34.88
N ARG A 10 8.89 -41.83 34.54
CA ARG A 10 9.01 -43.32 34.73
C ARG A 10 8.19 -43.91 35.88
N LYS A 11 7.74 -45.19 35.88
CA LYS A 11 7.44 -46.25 34.87
C LYS A 11 6.89 -47.47 35.67
N ALA A 12 5.97 -48.28 35.12
CA ALA A 12 5.62 -49.66 35.58
C ALA A 12 4.93 -49.78 36.96
N GLU A 13 4.23 -50.85 37.37
CA GLU A 13 3.63 -52.10 36.78
C GLU A 13 2.46 -52.48 37.75
N ASP A 14 1.23 -52.77 37.30
CA ASP A 14 0.63 -54.09 36.99
C ASP A 14 0.42 -55.07 38.18
N LEU A 15 -0.79 -55.66 38.30
CA LEU A 15 -1.16 -56.79 39.20
C LEU A 15 -2.54 -57.41 38.85
N GLY A 16 -2.53 -58.56 38.13
CA GLY A 16 -3.43 -59.74 38.26
C GLY A 16 -4.95 -59.62 37.98
N ASP A 17 -5.68 -60.65 37.54
CA ASP A 17 -5.40 -62.05 37.12
C ASP A 17 -6.63 -62.51 36.26
N ALA A 18 -6.74 -63.65 35.56
CA ALA A 18 -5.99 -64.91 35.49
C ALA A 18 -6.06 -65.55 34.07
N GLY A 19 -5.68 -66.83 33.93
CA GLY A 19 -5.67 -67.58 32.65
C GLY A 19 -6.94 -68.41 32.33
N ALA A 20 -6.94 -69.34 31.35
CA ALA A 20 -5.84 -69.82 30.48
C ALA A 20 -6.36 -70.56 29.21
N THR A 21 -5.41 -70.97 28.34
CA THR A 21 -5.48 -71.98 27.24
C THR A 21 -5.90 -71.55 25.82
N GLY A 22 -5.19 -72.10 24.81
CA GLY A 22 -5.61 -72.17 23.39
C GLY A 22 -4.68 -71.51 22.36
N GLU A 23 -4.01 -72.29 21.51
CA GLU A 23 -3.06 -71.80 20.50
C GLU A 23 -3.67 -71.32 19.16
N VAL A 24 -3.01 -70.29 18.60
CA VAL A 24 -2.69 -70.06 17.17
C VAL A 24 -3.62 -70.65 16.09
N THR A 25 -4.29 -69.76 15.34
CA THR A 25 -4.32 -69.85 13.87
C THR A 25 -4.43 -68.46 13.23
N ARG A 26 -3.76 -68.26 12.09
CA ARG A 26 -3.94 -67.07 11.23
C ARG A 26 -5.26 -67.19 10.47
N SER A 27 -6.06 -66.12 10.41
CA SER A 27 -7.20 -66.02 9.49
C SER A 27 -7.24 -64.68 8.78
N SER A 28 -7.37 -64.72 7.46
CA SER A 28 -7.44 -63.59 6.55
C SER A 28 -8.81 -63.53 5.87
N SER A 29 -9.54 -62.43 6.04
CA SER A 29 -10.75 -62.10 5.27
C SER A 29 -11.01 -60.59 5.40
N GLY A 30 -11.44 -59.83 4.40
CA GLY A 30 -11.80 -60.21 3.03
C GLY A 30 -12.99 -59.39 2.54
N ARG A 31 -12.79 -58.22 1.90
CA ARG A 31 -13.89 -57.49 1.24
C ARG A 31 -13.50 -56.69 -0.01
N GLN A 32 -13.31 -57.45 -1.09
CA GLN A 32 -13.77 -57.18 -2.47
C GLN A 32 -13.77 -55.72 -2.98
N VAL A 33 -12.78 -55.39 -3.82
CA VAL A 33 -12.85 -54.30 -4.80
C VAL A 33 -13.53 -54.79 -6.08
N ARG A 34 -14.60 -54.12 -6.54
CA ARG A 34 -15.20 -54.35 -7.86
C ARG A 34 -14.28 -53.81 -8.97
N LYS A 35 -13.51 -54.68 -9.62
CA LYS A 35 -12.95 -54.39 -10.95
C LYS A 35 -14.04 -54.57 -12.00
N LYS A 36 -14.32 -53.54 -12.80
CA LYS A 36 -15.00 -53.68 -14.09
C LYS A 36 -13.92 -53.65 -15.16
N ALA A 37 -13.70 -54.78 -15.82
CA ALA A 37 -12.85 -54.83 -17.01
C ALA A 37 -13.59 -54.16 -18.17
N ALA A 38 -12.88 -53.31 -18.90
CA ALA A 38 -13.17 -52.96 -20.29
C ALA A 38 -11.94 -53.35 -21.10
N SER A 39 -12.15 -53.67 -22.37
CA SER A 39 -11.15 -54.26 -23.28
C SER A 39 -9.92 -53.38 -23.49
N ALA A 40 -8.82 -54.04 -23.85
CA ALA A 40 -7.66 -53.37 -24.41
C ALA A 40 -7.94 -53.07 -25.88
N ASP A 41 -8.11 -51.79 -26.20
CA ASP A 41 -7.85 -51.26 -27.54
C ASP A 41 -6.54 -50.47 -27.44
N VAL A 42 -5.51 -50.96 -28.13
CA VAL A 42 -4.20 -50.29 -28.23
C VAL A 42 -4.30 -49.32 -29.42
N GLU A 43 -4.96 -48.20 -29.18
CA GLU A 43 -4.91 -47.02 -30.06
C GLU A 43 -4.04 -45.92 -29.41
N ASP A 44 -3.45 -45.10 -30.27
CA ASP A 44 -2.26 -44.28 -30.01
C ASP A 44 -2.56 -43.01 -29.17
N ASP A 45 -2.55 -43.15 -27.83
CA ASP A 45 -2.87 -42.08 -26.84
C ASP A 45 -1.95 -40.85 -26.88
N ASP A 46 -0.80 -40.90 -27.57
CA ASP A 46 0.09 -39.73 -27.63
C ASP A 46 -0.51 -38.57 -28.45
N THR A 47 -1.45 -38.83 -29.37
CA THR A 47 -2.18 -37.77 -30.09
C THR A 47 -3.31 -37.12 -29.28
N ALA A 48 -3.82 -37.78 -28.23
CA ALA A 48 -4.93 -37.28 -27.42
C ALA A 48 -4.51 -36.28 -26.32
N ARG A 49 -3.21 -36.22 -26.01
CA ARG A 49 -2.66 -35.42 -24.91
C ARG A 49 -2.48 -33.94 -25.26
N GLU A 50 -2.30 -33.62 -26.54
CA GLU A 50 -1.98 -32.26 -26.98
C GLU A 50 -3.16 -31.26 -26.87
N GLY A 51 -4.39 -31.74 -26.63
CA GLY A 51 -5.61 -30.91 -26.64
C GLY A 51 -6.17 -30.43 -25.29
N ARG A 52 -5.74 -30.97 -24.14
CA ARG A 52 -6.41 -30.69 -22.84
C ARG A 52 -5.71 -29.63 -21.99
N VAL A 53 -5.95 -28.35 -22.31
CA VAL A 53 -5.66 -27.24 -21.39
C VAL A 53 -6.52 -27.36 -20.13
N ARG A 54 -5.89 -27.60 -18.97
CA ARG A 54 -6.58 -27.63 -17.67
C ARG A 54 -6.90 -26.20 -17.23
N ARG A 55 -8.15 -25.95 -16.80
CA ARG A 55 -8.58 -24.66 -16.25
C ARG A 55 -8.11 -24.47 -14.80
N CYS A 56 -8.24 -23.25 -14.28
CA CYS A 56 -8.03 -22.97 -12.86
C CYS A 56 -9.10 -23.62 -11.97
N GLU A 57 -8.71 -24.08 -10.77
CA GLU A 57 -9.60 -24.71 -9.78
C GLU A 57 -10.30 -23.70 -8.85
N LYS A 58 -9.86 -22.44 -8.82
CA LYS A 58 -10.44 -21.40 -7.96
C LYS A 58 -11.83 -21.00 -8.49
N ALA A 59 -12.87 -21.24 -7.68
CA ALA A 59 -14.22 -20.75 -7.97
C ALA A 59 -14.22 -19.23 -8.22
N GLY A 60 -14.93 -18.81 -9.27
CA GLY A 60 -14.97 -17.41 -9.73
C GLY A 60 -13.77 -16.96 -10.58
N CYS A 61 -12.71 -17.77 -10.72
CA CYS A 61 -11.59 -17.43 -11.60
C CYS A 61 -11.99 -17.56 -13.08
N GLN A 62 -11.77 -16.49 -13.85
CA GLN A 62 -12.12 -16.41 -15.27
C GLN A 62 -11.03 -16.97 -16.21
N ALA A 63 -9.89 -17.42 -15.68
CA ALA A 63 -8.77 -17.93 -16.47
C ALA A 63 -9.08 -19.30 -17.11
N THR A 64 -9.49 -19.26 -18.39
CA THR A 64 -9.75 -20.45 -19.22
C THR A 64 -8.48 -21.12 -19.72
N ASN A 65 -7.42 -20.35 -19.98
CA ASN A 65 -6.09 -20.83 -20.38
C ASN A 65 -5.01 -20.21 -19.47
N PRO A 66 -4.75 -20.79 -18.28
CA PRO A 66 -3.75 -20.26 -17.36
C PRO A 66 -2.33 -20.40 -17.90
N VAL A 67 -1.47 -19.42 -17.63
CA VAL A 67 -0.04 -19.45 -17.99
C VAL A 67 0.80 -19.33 -16.72
N CYS A 68 1.83 -20.16 -16.62
CA CYS A 68 2.78 -20.16 -15.51
C CYS A 68 3.71 -18.94 -15.60
N PHE A 69 3.57 -17.96 -14.68
CA PHE A 69 4.50 -16.82 -14.63
C PHE A 69 5.90 -17.19 -14.14
N ALA A 70 6.02 -18.26 -13.32
CA ALA A 70 7.24 -18.51 -12.56
C ALA A 70 8.40 -19.06 -13.41
N SER A 71 8.10 -19.93 -14.39
CA SER A 71 9.08 -20.57 -15.30
C SER A 71 10.38 -21.10 -14.66
N ALA A 72 10.33 -21.46 -13.37
CA ALA A 72 11.52 -21.71 -12.53
C ALA A 72 12.26 -23.04 -12.79
N THR A 73 11.71 -23.92 -13.62
CA THR A 73 12.27 -25.24 -13.96
C THR A 73 12.13 -25.49 -15.45
N GLN A 74 13.05 -26.26 -16.03
CA GLN A 74 12.98 -26.72 -17.41
C GLN A 74 11.69 -27.53 -17.68
N SER A 75 11.17 -28.23 -16.67
CA SER A 75 9.88 -28.94 -16.72
C SER A 75 8.64 -28.03 -16.62
N CYS A 76 8.79 -26.70 -16.65
CA CYS A 76 7.65 -25.80 -16.53
C CYS A 76 6.62 -26.03 -17.64
N ALA A 77 5.36 -26.23 -17.26
CA ALA A 77 4.25 -26.43 -18.19
C ALA A 77 3.98 -25.23 -19.13
N ARG A 78 4.50 -24.02 -18.81
CA ARG A 78 4.25 -22.77 -19.56
C ARG A 78 2.74 -22.47 -19.69
N ASN A 79 2.15 -22.76 -20.83
CA ASN A 79 0.71 -22.65 -21.16
C ASN A 79 0.08 -24.01 -21.53
N GLY A 80 0.83 -25.11 -21.41
CA GLY A 80 0.39 -26.48 -21.66
C GLY A 80 -0.23 -27.15 -20.43
N TYR A 81 -0.31 -28.49 -20.48
CA TYR A 81 -0.92 -29.27 -19.41
C TYR A 81 -0.10 -29.28 -18.12
N THR A 82 -0.79 -29.26 -16.98
CA THR A 82 -0.21 -29.53 -15.67
C THR A 82 -1.23 -30.22 -14.76
N SER A 83 -0.76 -31.03 -13.81
CA SER A 83 -1.60 -31.72 -12.85
C SER A 83 -2.39 -30.76 -11.95
N ARG A 84 -1.91 -29.52 -11.75
CA ARG A 84 -2.60 -28.49 -10.98
C ARG A 84 -2.13 -27.08 -11.33
N TRP A 85 -3.09 -26.15 -11.44
CA TRP A 85 -2.83 -24.71 -11.51
C TRP A 85 -2.99 -24.07 -10.13
N TYR A 86 -1.91 -23.48 -9.63
CA TYR A 86 -1.89 -22.74 -8.38
C TYR A 86 -2.23 -21.28 -8.65
N HIS A 87 -3.42 -20.87 -8.20
CA HIS A 87 -3.94 -19.51 -8.36
C HIS A 87 -3.35 -18.51 -7.36
N LEU A 88 -2.93 -17.34 -7.85
CA LEU A 88 -2.63 -16.14 -7.05
C LEU A 88 -3.63 -15.01 -7.32
N SER A 89 -3.95 -14.74 -8.60
CA SER A 89 -4.96 -13.78 -9.02
C SER A 89 -5.63 -14.26 -10.32
N CYS A 90 -6.67 -13.57 -10.81
CA CYS A 90 -7.32 -13.94 -12.07
C CYS A 90 -6.37 -13.94 -13.28
N GLY A 91 -5.29 -13.14 -13.25
CA GLY A 91 -4.29 -13.09 -14.31
C GLY A 91 -3.00 -13.87 -14.02
N GLU A 92 -2.86 -14.48 -12.84
CA GLU A 92 -1.56 -14.98 -12.33
C GLU A 92 -1.69 -16.37 -11.70
N HIS A 93 -1.05 -17.33 -12.36
CA HIS A 93 -1.06 -18.75 -11.99
C HIS A 93 0.35 -19.32 -12.12
N PHE A 94 0.65 -20.38 -11.36
CA PHE A 94 1.85 -21.18 -11.55
C PHE A 94 1.52 -22.67 -11.61
N CYS A 95 2.28 -23.42 -12.42
CA CYS A 95 2.04 -24.84 -12.66
C CYS A 95 2.60 -25.72 -11.53
N ASN A 96 2.15 -26.97 -11.46
CA ASN A 96 2.60 -27.92 -10.44
C ASN A 96 4.12 -28.19 -10.47
N GLU A 97 4.72 -28.18 -11.66
CA GLU A 97 6.17 -28.37 -11.81
C GLU A 97 6.98 -27.26 -11.13
N CYS A 98 6.51 -26.00 -11.24
CA CYS A 98 7.09 -24.89 -10.50
C CYS A 98 6.74 -24.92 -9.01
N PHE A 99 5.57 -25.45 -8.62
CA PHE A 99 5.26 -25.68 -7.20
C PHE A 99 6.26 -26.68 -6.58
N ASP A 100 6.41 -27.86 -7.18
CA ASP A 100 7.29 -28.92 -6.67
C ASP A 100 8.77 -28.50 -6.69
N PHE A 101 9.21 -27.66 -7.65
CA PHE A 101 10.58 -27.13 -7.71
C PHE A 101 11.02 -26.36 -6.45
N TYR A 102 10.11 -25.65 -5.80
CA TYR A 102 10.40 -24.93 -4.54
C TYR A 102 9.90 -25.68 -3.30
N TYR A 103 8.90 -26.54 -3.43
CA TYR A 103 8.31 -27.26 -2.30
C TYR A 103 9.08 -28.54 -1.91
N ARG A 104 9.70 -29.24 -2.87
CA ARG A 104 10.36 -30.54 -2.61
C ARG A 104 11.82 -30.37 -2.22
N SER A 105 12.20 -30.95 -1.08
CA SER A 105 13.54 -30.84 -0.49
C SER A 105 14.72 -31.27 -1.37
N HIS A 106 14.48 -32.09 -2.40
CA HIS A 106 15.49 -32.56 -3.35
C HIS A 106 15.60 -31.70 -4.63
N LYS A 107 14.84 -30.61 -4.74
CA LYS A 107 14.87 -29.68 -5.89
C LYS A 107 15.66 -28.42 -5.52
N LEU A 108 16.34 -27.83 -6.51
CA LEU A 108 17.24 -26.68 -6.29
C LEU A 108 16.54 -25.46 -5.69
N GLY A 109 15.28 -25.19 -6.07
CA GLY A 109 14.50 -24.07 -5.54
C GLY A 109 14.21 -24.15 -4.04
N TYR A 110 14.23 -25.35 -3.45
CA TYR A 110 13.91 -25.52 -2.02
C TYR A 110 14.84 -24.72 -1.10
N ALA A 111 16.12 -24.58 -1.47
CA ALA A 111 17.09 -23.80 -0.71
C ALA A 111 16.68 -22.31 -0.62
N SER A 112 16.18 -21.71 -1.70
CA SER A 112 15.72 -20.32 -1.70
C SER A 112 14.41 -20.16 -0.93
N TYR A 113 13.46 -21.09 -1.09
CA TYR A 113 12.20 -21.09 -0.34
C TYR A 113 12.43 -21.19 1.18
N ILE A 114 13.27 -22.12 1.65
CA ILE A 114 13.54 -22.27 3.09
C ILE A 114 14.35 -21.10 3.65
N THR A 115 15.21 -20.47 2.85
CA THR A 115 15.94 -19.26 3.27
C THR A 115 14.96 -18.09 3.47
N TRP A 116 14.08 -17.86 2.50
CA TRP A 116 12.98 -16.90 2.63
C TRP A 116 12.07 -17.21 3.82
N GLN A 117 11.66 -18.48 4.00
CA GLN A 117 10.76 -18.91 5.07
C GLN A 117 11.34 -18.55 6.45
N LYS A 118 12.65 -18.77 6.66
CA LYS A 118 13.35 -18.40 7.90
C LYS A 118 13.42 -16.89 8.14
N GLN A 119 13.43 -16.07 7.10
CA GLN A 119 13.37 -14.61 7.23
C GLN A 119 11.95 -14.15 7.53
N TRP A 120 10.97 -14.68 6.80
CA TRP A 120 9.54 -14.41 6.96
C TRP A 120 9.08 -14.62 8.40
N THR A 121 9.32 -15.81 8.96
CA THR A 121 8.89 -16.19 10.32
C THR A 121 9.53 -15.34 11.45
N ARG A 122 10.54 -14.51 11.17
CA ARG A 122 11.12 -13.60 12.19
C ARG A 122 10.29 -12.33 12.41
N ASN A 123 9.66 -11.83 11.35
CA ASN A 123 9.07 -10.47 11.30
C ASN A 123 7.60 -10.48 10.84
N SER A 124 6.95 -11.64 10.84
CA SER A 124 5.59 -11.87 10.33
C SER A 124 4.73 -12.63 11.34
N MET A 125 3.44 -12.33 11.39
CA MET A 125 2.44 -13.13 12.12
C MET A 125 1.80 -14.22 11.24
N ALA A 126 1.74 -14.01 9.93
CA ALA A 126 1.14 -14.93 8.97
C ALA A 126 2.03 -16.14 8.68
N GLU A 127 1.42 -17.32 8.56
CA GLU A 127 2.14 -18.54 8.19
C GLU A 127 2.77 -18.43 6.79
N PRO A 128 4.06 -18.80 6.63
CA PRO A 128 4.70 -18.80 5.32
C PRO A 128 4.13 -19.93 4.46
N SER A 129 3.60 -19.59 3.29
CA SER A 129 3.15 -20.54 2.28
C SER A 129 3.89 -20.35 0.97
N LEU A 130 3.91 -21.38 0.11
CA LEU A 130 4.51 -21.22 -1.21
C LEU A 130 3.77 -20.19 -2.08
N LYS A 131 2.47 -19.93 -1.85
CA LYS A 131 1.76 -18.85 -2.52
C LYS A 131 2.28 -17.48 -2.10
N THR A 132 2.54 -17.29 -0.80
CA THR A 132 3.12 -16.05 -0.27
C THR A 132 4.53 -15.86 -0.82
N TYR A 133 5.37 -16.89 -0.81
CA TYR A 133 6.70 -16.86 -1.43
C TYR A 133 6.65 -16.48 -2.91
N MET A 134 5.77 -17.11 -3.70
CA MET A 134 5.62 -16.83 -5.12
C MET A 134 5.19 -15.38 -5.38
N ALA A 135 4.28 -14.84 -4.57
CA ALA A 135 3.84 -13.45 -4.69
C ALA A 135 4.94 -12.45 -4.27
N ASP A 136 5.66 -12.74 -3.19
CA ASP A 136 6.67 -11.88 -2.55
C ASP A 136 8.02 -11.90 -3.29
N GLN A 137 8.40 -13.02 -3.92
CA GLN A 137 9.74 -13.20 -4.50
C GLN A 137 9.77 -13.39 -6.02
N LEU A 138 8.70 -13.92 -6.65
CA LEU A 138 8.77 -14.44 -8.03
C LEU A 138 7.76 -13.82 -9.01
N LEU A 139 6.69 -13.17 -8.55
CA LEU A 139 5.79 -12.45 -9.45
C LEU A 139 6.58 -11.31 -10.15
N PRO A 140 6.46 -11.17 -11.48
CA PRO A 140 7.06 -10.02 -12.16
C PRO A 140 6.36 -8.72 -11.76
N TYR A 141 7.10 -7.62 -11.67
CA TYR A 141 6.51 -6.31 -11.44
C TYR A 141 5.74 -5.81 -12.67
N TRP A 142 4.75 -4.95 -12.42
CA TRP A 142 4.03 -4.21 -13.44
C TRP A 142 4.33 -2.72 -13.31
N VAL A 143 4.59 -2.04 -14.43
CA VAL A 143 4.92 -0.61 -14.46
C VAL A 143 4.05 0.13 -15.48
N ARG A 144 3.70 1.38 -15.18
CA ARG A 144 2.85 2.24 -16.01
C ARG A 144 3.75 3.11 -16.90
N CYS A 145 3.45 3.18 -18.19
CA CYS A 145 4.16 4.04 -19.13
C CYS A 145 3.90 5.52 -18.81
N THR A 146 4.97 6.31 -18.70
CA THR A 146 4.90 7.73 -18.32
C THR A 146 4.70 8.69 -19.51
N ILE A 147 4.79 8.19 -20.75
CA ILE A 147 4.45 9.00 -21.95
C ILE A 147 3.00 9.52 -21.84
N PRO A 148 2.79 10.85 -21.97
CA PRO A 148 1.45 11.44 -22.06
C PRO A 148 0.64 10.79 -23.19
N ASN A 149 -0.63 10.52 -22.93
CA ASN A 149 -1.56 9.81 -23.83
C ASN A 149 -1.25 8.32 -24.08
N CYS A 150 -0.20 7.74 -23.47
CA CYS A 150 -0.01 6.28 -23.46
C CYS A 150 -0.67 5.66 -22.23
N GLY A 151 -0.12 5.92 -21.02
CA GLY A 151 -0.67 5.41 -19.75
C GLY A 151 -0.69 3.88 -19.56
N LYS A 152 -0.35 3.09 -20.58
CA LYS A 152 -0.45 1.62 -20.57
C LYS A 152 0.49 0.97 -19.55
N TRP A 153 0.00 -0.09 -18.93
CA TRP A 153 0.74 -0.99 -18.07
C TRP A 153 1.51 -2.05 -18.87
N ARG A 154 2.71 -2.36 -18.37
CA ARG A 154 3.61 -3.37 -18.94
C ARG A 154 4.13 -4.27 -17.83
N GLN A 155 4.11 -5.57 -18.08
CA GLN A 155 4.81 -6.55 -17.24
C GLN A 155 6.31 -6.44 -17.53
N LEU A 156 7.12 -6.35 -16.47
CA LEU A 156 8.58 -6.42 -16.58
C LEU A 156 9.02 -7.89 -16.69
N ALA A 157 10.26 -8.12 -17.12
CA ALA A 157 10.85 -9.46 -17.07
C ALA A 157 11.01 -9.91 -15.60
N GLY A 158 10.96 -11.23 -15.35
CA GLY A 158 10.92 -11.78 -13.99
C GLY A 158 12.17 -11.53 -13.14
N ASP A 159 13.30 -11.22 -13.79
CA ASP A 159 14.61 -10.89 -13.21
C ASP A 159 14.80 -9.36 -12.99
N VAL A 160 13.83 -8.54 -13.40
CA VAL A 160 13.91 -7.08 -13.29
C VAL A 160 13.20 -6.60 -12.02
N GLU A 161 13.98 -6.04 -11.10
CA GLU A 161 13.44 -5.30 -9.96
C GLU A 161 12.89 -3.93 -10.36
N LEU A 162 11.74 -3.57 -9.79
CA LEU A 162 11.17 -2.23 -9.93
C LEU A 162 11.82 -1.27 -8.93
N THR A 163 12.34 -0.15 -9.43
CA THR A 163 12.96 0.92 -8.63
C THR A 163 12.21 2.24 -8.79
N THR A 164 12.42 3.21 -7.90
CA THR A 164 11.82 4.55 -8.00
C THR A 164 12.13 5.21 -9.35
N GLY A 165 13.40 5.14 -9.78
CA GLY A 165 13.85 5.73 -11.05
C GLY A 165 13.24 5.06 -12.27
N LEU A 166 13.07 3.73 -12.24
CA LEU A 166 12.35 3.02 -13.29
C LEU A 166 10.87 3.42 -13.29
N ALA A 167 10.21 3.43 -12.12
CA ALA A 167 8.80 3.78 -12.01
C ALA A 167 8.48 5.24 -12.42
N SER A 168 9.43 6.17 -12.27
CA SER A 168 9.26 7.58 -12.66
C SER A 168 9.58 7.88 -14.13
N SER A 169 10.35 7.03 -14.81
CA SER A 169 10.82 7.28 -16.18
C SER A 169 10.48 6.18 -17.20
N TYR A 170 9.73 5.14 -16.80
CA TYR A 170 9.44 4.01 -17.68
C TYR A 170 8.61 4.39 -18.91
N VAL A 171 9.11 3.99 -20.08
CA VAL A 171 8.43 4.10 -21.37
C VAL A 171 8.23 2.69 -21.95
N CYS A 172 7.14 2.48 -22.69
CA CYS A 172 6.94 1.22 -23.40
C CYS A 172 8.16 0.93 -24.31
N GLY A 173 8.73 -0.27 -24.20
CA GLY A 173 9.90 -0.66 -24.99
C GLY A 173 11.25 -0.38 -24.33
N THR A 174 11.32 0.30 -23.18
CA THR A 174 12.57 0.45 -22.41
C THR A 174 13.17 -0.93 -22.08
N ARG A 175 14.33 -1.25 -22.66
CA ARG A 175 15.13 -2.44 -22.32
C ARG A 175 16.03 -2.10 -21.13
N ILE A 176 15.98 -2.92 -20.09
CA ILE A 176 16.64 -2.64 -18.80
C ILE A 176 18.04 -3.29 -18.70
N GLN A 177 18.39 -4.16 -19.65
CA GLN A 177 19.71 -4.79 -19.76
C GLN A 177 20.23 -4.72 -21.20
N GLY A 178 21.12 -3.75 -21.48
CA GLY A 178 22.23 -3.74 -22.47
C GLY A 178 22.07 -4.18 -23.95
N LEU A 179 21.00 -4.86 -24.34
CA LEU A 179 20.89 -5.55 -25.62
C LEU A 179 20.41 -4.59 -26.72
N ALA A 180 21.39 -4.13 -27.50
CA ALA A 180 21.39 -3.60 -28.88
C ALA A 180 20.15 -2.83 -29.39
N LYS A 181 20.39 -1.71 -30.09
CA LYS A 181 19.38 -0.93 -30.83
C LYS A 181 18.48 -1.85 -31.68
N GLY A 182 17.25 -2.06 -31.23
CA GLY A 182 16.15 -2.46 -32.10
C GLY A 182 15.62 -1.23 -32.83
N GLU A 183 15.00 -1.44 -34.00
CA GLU A 183 14.37 -0.38 -34.81
C GLU A 183 13.45 0.53 -33.99
N ASP A 184 13.29 1.79 -34.42
CA ASP A 184 12.35 2.80 -33.88
C ASP A 184 10.88 2.38 -34.08
N ARG A 185 10.46 1.33 -33.36
CA ARG A 185 9.08 0.86 -33.30
C ARG A 185 8.39 1.57 -32.14
N ASN A 186 7.26 2.22 -32.43
CA ASN A 186 6.44 2.85 -31.40
C ASN A 186 5.79 1.77 -30.49
N HIS A 187 6.51 1.34 -29.45
CA HIS A 187 6.04 0.34 -28.49
C HIS A 187 4.80 0.78 -27.68
N CYS A 188 4.44 2.06 -27.67
CA CYS A 188 3.16 2.53 -27.11
C CYS A 188 1.96 2.14 -27.99
N SER A 189 2.17 1.85 -29.28
CA SER A 189 1.10 1.38 -30.18
C SER A 189 0.58 -0.01 -29.79
N PHE A 190 1.45 -0.90 -29.29
CA PHE A 190 1.07 -2.26 -28.93
C PHE A 190 -0.08 -2.29 -27.90
N PRO A 191 -1.02 -3.24 -28.01
CA PRO A 191 -2.16 -3.34 -27.09
C PRO A 191 -1.67 -3.50 -25.64
N GLU A 192 -2.50 -3.07 -24.69
CA GLU A 192 -2.29 -3.41 -23.28
C GLU A 192 -2.57 -4.91 -23.05
N ASP A 193 -1.98 -5.49 -22.00
CA ASP A 193 -2.29 -6.87 -21.63
C ASP A 193 -3.72 -6.92 -21.06
N LEU A 194 -4.58 -7.76 -21.64
CA LEU A 194 -6.00 -7.87 -21.27
C LEU A 194 -6.23 -8.20 -19.77
N ARG A 195 -5.22 -8.76 -19.09
CA ARG A 195 -5.29 -9.01 -17.64
C ARG A 195 -5.35 -7.73 -16.81
N VAL A 196 -4.87 -6.59 -17.34
CA VAL A 196 -4.88 -5.28 -16.67
C VAL A 196 -6.30 -4.76 -16.53
N GLU A 197 -7.11 -4.84 -17.58
CA GLU A 197 -8.53 -4.44 -17.58
C GLU A 197 -9.31 -5.16 -16.46
N GLY A 198 -9.08 -6.46 -16.30
CA GLY A 198 -9.71 -7.28 -15.27
C GLY A 198 -9.43 -6.83 -13.82
N VAL A 199 -8.33 -6.11 -13.56
CA VAL A 199 -7.96 -5.63 -12.20
C VAL A 199 -8.92 -4.57 -11.66
N TYR A 200 -9.54 -3.80 -12.56
CA TYR A 200 -10.48 -2.74 -12.22
C TYR A 200 -11.85 -3.26 -11.79
N ALA A 201 -12.15 -4.55 -12.01
CA ALA A 201 -13.41 -5.14 -11.57
C ALA A 201 -13.53 -5.14 -10.03
N LEU A 202 -14.71 -4.77 -9.50
CA LEU A 202 -14.96 -4.65 -8.06
C LEU A 202 -14.73 -5.96 -7.28
N PHE A 203 -14.93 -7.11 -7.93
CA PHE A 203 -14.71 -8.42 -7.30
C PHE A 203 -13.25 -8.90 -7.35
N TRP A 204 -12.38 -8.29 -8.18
CA TRP A 204 -11.03 -8.80 -8.43
C TRP A 204 -10.18 -8.95 -7.17
N PRO A 205 -10.17 -7.99 -6.22
CA PRO A 205 -9.41 -8.14 -4.97
C PRO A 205 -9.84 -9.36 -4.14
N SER A 206 -11.15 -9.67 -4.10
CA SER A 206 -11.67 -10.85 -3.38
C SER A 206 -11.25 -12.21 -3.95
N LEU A 207 -10.67 -12.22 -5.16
CA LEU A 207 -10.11 -13.42 -5.78
C LEU A 207 -8.61 -13.59 -5.52
N LEU A 208 -7.91 -12.57 -4.97
CA LEU A 208 -6.52 -12.70 -4.54
C LEU A 208 -6.35 -13.87 -3.56
N ALA A 209 -5.28 -14.65 -3.74
CA ALA A 209 -4.96 -15.78 -2.87
C ALA A 209 -4.15 -15.40 -1.63
N VAL A 210 -3.49 -14.24 -1.66
CA VAL A 210 -2.68 -13.65 -0.58
C VAL A 210 -2.82 -12.12 -0.65
N PRO A 211 -2.76 -11.38 0.47
CA PRO A 211 -2.80 -9.92 0.44
C PRO A 211 -1.52 -9.34 -0.19
N PRO A 212 -1.58 -8.14 -0.81
CA PRO A 212 -0.39 -7.43 -1.24
C PRO A 212 0.41 -6.93 -0.03
N LEU A 213 1.73 -7.02 -0.13
CA LEU A 213 2.66 -6.49 0.87
C LEU A 213 3.72 -5.64 0.18
N LEU A 214 4.02 -4.45 0.71
CA LEU A 214 4.92 -3.50 0.07
C LEU A 214 6.40 -3.79 0.39
N HIS A 215 7.25 -3.70 -0.63
CA HIS A 215 8.70 -3.81 -0.55
C HIS A 215 9.33 -2.42 -0.47
N SER A 216 10.52 -2.32 0.15
CA SER A 216 11.34 -1.10 0.30
C SER A 216 10.52 0.15 0.64
N CYS A 217 9.51 -0.01 1.50
CA CYS A 217 8.51 0.98 1.80
C CYS A 217 9.05 2.02 2.79
N PRO A 218 8.98 3.33 2.48
CA PRO A 218 9.41 4.41 3.38
C PRO A 218 8.70 4.46 4.74
N ALA A 219 7.61 3.70 4.94
CA ALA A 219 6.94 3.55 6.24
C ALA A 219 7.69 2.62 7.21
N ALA A 220 8.55 1.71 6.71
CA ALA A 220 9.19 0.69 7.54
C ALA A 220 9.98 1.21 8.76
N PRO A 221 10.73 2.34 8.70
CA PRO A 221 11.42 2.88 9.88
C PRO A 221 10.50 3.25 11.03
N PHE A 222 9.33 3.81 10.74
CA PHE A 222 8.33 4.22 11.73
C PHE A 222 7.55 3.02 12.32
N LEU A 223 7.58 1.87 11.65
CA LEU A 223 6.76 0.69 11.94
C LEU A 223 7.59 -0.51 12.42
N SER A 224 8.86 -0.30 12.77
CA SER A 224 9.82 -1.35 13.15
C SER A 224 9.41 -2.19 14.37
N VAL A 225 8.50 -1.70 15.21
CA VAL A 225 7.94 -2.43 16.37
C VAL A 225 6.71 -3.31 16.03
N TYR A 226 6.20 -3.21 14.80
CA TYR A 226 5.05 -3.98 14.31
C TYR A 226 5.51 -5.18 13.47
N PRO A 227 4.81 -6.32 13.51
CA PRO A 227 4.93 -7.36 12.49
C PRO A 227 4.60 -6.77 11.12
N LEU A 228 5.52 -6.89 10.16
CA LEU A 228 5.49 -6.09 8.94
C LEU A 228 4.27 -6.43 8.05
N ASP A 229 3.90 -7.71 8.02
CA ASP A 229 2.71 -8.20 7.33
C ASP A 229 1.40 -7.61 7.87
N SER A 230 1.31 -7.38 9.19
CA SER A 230 0.15 -6.78 9.85
C SER A 230 -0.07 -5.30 9.50
N VAL A 231 0.95 -4.62 8.96
CA VAL A 231 0.91 -3.20 8.55
C VAL A 231 1.01 -3.03 7.02
N GLY A 232 0.86 -4.12 6.25
CA GLY A 232 0.86 -4.12 4.78
C GLY A 232 2.24 -4.09 4.13
N LEU A 233 3.30 -4.46 4.86
CA LEU A 233 4.70 -4.46 4.38
C LEU A 233 5.25 -5.89 4.29
N SER A 234 6.17 -6.15 3.36
CA SER A 234 6.81 -7.46 3.25
C SER A 234 7.83 -7.68 4.38
N PRO A 235 7.77 -8.81 5.11
CA PRO A 235 8.79 -9.22 6.07
C PRO A 235 10.21 -9.38 5.51
N THR A 236 10.36 -9.54 4.18
CA THR A 236 11.64 -9.85 3.51
C THR A 236 12.03 -8.85 2.41
N GLY A 237 11.10 -8.01 1.94
CA GLY A 237 11.30 -7.08 0.82
C GLY A 237 12.15 -5.85 1.15
N ASN A 238 13.40 -6.03 1.60
CA ASN A 238 14.42 -5.00 1.89
C ASN A 238 13.96 -3.80 2.76
N ASN A 239 12.86 -3.96 3.52
CA ASN A 239 12.30 -2.95 4.41
C ASN A 239 13.21 -2.54 5.58
N GLN A 240 14.34 -3.24 5.80
CA GLN A 240 15.28 -2.99 6.91
C GLN A 240 16.69 -2.57 6.45
N SER A 241 17.06 -2.75 5.18
CA SER A 241 18.47 -2.62 4.71
C SER A 241 18.83 -1.23 4.17
N ASP A 242 17.91 -0.56 3.47
CA ASP A 242 18.20 0.67 2.70
C ASP A 242 17.56 1.93 3.29
N CYS A 243 17.12 1.87 4.54
CA CYS A 243 16.46 3.00 5.21
C CYS A 243 17.46 4.08 5.67
N THR A 244 17.94 4.89 4.73
CA THR A 244 18.69 6.14 5.00
C THR A 244 17.83 7.17 5.75
N TYR A 245 16.51 7.03 5.69
CA TYR A 245 15.55 7.89 6.36
C TYR A 245 15.48 7.56 7.86
N LYS A 246 15.96 8.49 8.69
CA LYS A 246 15.67 8.52 10.12
C LYS A 246 14.41 9.36 10.34
N PRO A 247 13.33 8.81 10.91
CA PRO A 247 12.17 9.60 11.34
C PRO A 247 12.58 10.78 12.21
N ASP A 248 11.98 11.95 11.98
CA ASP A 248 12.10 13.06 12.92
C ASP A 248 11.34 12.70 14.22
N PRO A 249 11.95 12.83 15.41
CA PRO A 249 11.27 12.57 16.68
C PRO A 249 9.95 13.32 16.88
N TRP A 250 9.73 14.43 16.17
CA TRP A 250 8.51 15.23 16.24
C TRP A 250 7.45 14.90 15.17
N LEU A 251 7.79 14.07 14.18
CA LEU A 251 6.90 13.65 13.09
C LEU A 251 6.60 12.15 13.22
N GLN A 252 5.68 11.83 14.15
CA GLN A 252 5.30 10.47 14.50
C GLN A 252 3.84 10.17 14.07
N PRO A 253 3.58 9.90 12.77
CA PRO A 253 2.21 9.72 12.27
C PRO A 253 1.53 8.41 12.74
N PHE A 254 2.31 7.47 13.30
CA PHE A 254 1.81 6.19 13.77
C PHE A 254 1.92 6.06 15.29
N ARG A 255 0.82 5.66 15.91
CA ARG A 255 0.76 5.28 17.33
C ARG A 255 1.67 4.07 17.57
N GLN A 256 2.46 4.05 18.64
CA GLN A 256 3.25 2.87 19.00
C GLN A 256 2.46 1.93 19.94
N PRO A 257 2.85 0.65 20.08
CA PRO A 257 2.17 -0.27 20.99
C PRO A 257 2.32 0.16 22.46
N GLY A 258 1.20 0.41 23.13
CA GLY A 258 1.17 0.84 24.54
C GLY A 258 1.18 2.36 24.75
N ASP A 259 1.31 3.16 23.70
CA ASP A 259 1.18 4.62 23.79
C ASP A 259 -0.23 5.03 24.22
N LEU A 260 -0.30 6.12 25.01
CA LEU A 260 -1.54 6.86 25.18
C LEU A 260 -1.97 7.51 23.85
N PRO A 261 -3.28 7.71 23.60
CA PRO A 261 -3.75 8.38 22.38
C PRO A 261 -3.13 9.76 22.20
N CYS A 262 -2.28 9.89 21.18
CA CYS A 262 -1.67 11.15 20.77
C CYS A 262 -2.47 11.76 19.59
N PRO A 263 -2.77 13.08 19.59
CA PRO A 263 -3.45 13.72 18.48
C PRO A 263 -2.74 13.49 17.13
N LEU A 264 -3.52 13.34 16.05
CA LEU A 264 -3.01 13.15 14.68
C LEU A 264 -2.20 11.85 14.45
N THR A 265 -2.21 10.91 15.40
CA THR A 265 -1.56 9.59 15.26
C THR A 265 -2.57 8.49 14.93
N LEU A 266 -2.28 7.69 13.89
CA LEU A 266 -3.14 6.60 13.45
C LEU A 266 -2.58 5.22 13.87
N PRO A 267 -3.43 4.23 14.18
CA PRO A 267 -2.99 2.85 14.40
C PRO A 267 -2.58 2.22 13.05
N PRO A 268 -1.33 1.76 12.88
CA PRO A 268 -0.82 1.35 11.56
C PRO A 268 -1.38 0.02 11.05
N ASN A 269 -1.91 -0.83 11.94
CA ASN A 269 -2.40 -2.18 11.66
C ASN A 269 -3.93 -2.32 11.66
N THR A 270 -4.67 -1.23 11.90
CA THR A 270 -6.14 -1.24 12.02
C THR A 270 -6.74 0.01 11.38
N PRO A 271 -7.82 -0.09 10.58
CA PRO A 271 -8.53 1.10 10.12
C PRO A 271 -9.32 1.78 11.24
N GLU A 272 -9.37 3.12 11.26
CA GLU A 272 -10.26 3.88 12.14
C GLU A 272 -11.69 3.95 11.57
N ALA A 273 -12.68 4.19 12.43
CA ALA A 273 -14.09 4.27 12.02
C ALA A 273 -14.34 5.30 10.90
N ALA A 274 -13.62 6.42 10.95
CA ALA A 274 -13.62 7.46 9.92
C ALA A 274 -13.13 6.99 8.54
N GLU A 275 -12.22 6.01 8.50
CA GLU A 275 -11.71 5.39 7.26
C GLU A 275 -12.74 4.40 6.71
N LEU A 276 -13.35 3.59 7.60
CA LEU A 276 -14.38 2.61 7.25
C LEU A 276 -15.68 3.25 6.73
N GLU A 277 -16.06 4.42 7.27
CA GLU A 277 -17.23 5.20 6.84
C GLU A 277 -17.01 5.83 5.45
N ALA A 278 -15.84 6.41 5.21
CA ALA A 278 -15.55 7.14 3.98
C ALA A 278 -15.16 6.24 2.79
N LEU A 279 -14.57 5.06 3.06
CA LEU A 279 -13.97 4.21 2.03
C LEU A 279 -14.56 2.78 2.11
N PRO A 280 -15.70 2.50 1.43
CA PRO A 280 -16.43 1.23 1.57
C PRO A 280 -15.68 -0.01 1.04
N GLY A 281 -14.55 0.17 0.35
CA GLY A 281 -13.65 -0.93 -0.03
C GLY A 281 -12.77 -1.44 1.13
N VAL A 282 -12.50 -0.62 2.14
CA VAL A 282 -11.53 -0.93 3.21
C VAL A 282 -11.84 -2.23 3.97
N PRO A 283 -13.10 -2.54 4.38
CA PRO A 283 -13.40 -3.79 5.09
C PRO A 283 -13.10 -5.06 4.28
N ARG A 284 -13.03 -4.97 2.95
CA ARG A 284 -12.74 -6.10 2.06
C ARG A 284 -11.24 -6.32 1.91
N ASP A 285 -10.49 -5.22 1.77
CA ASP A 285 -9.10 -5.20 1.32
C ASP A 285 -8.18 -4.50 2.34
N THR A 286 -8.42 -4.72 3.64
CA THR A 286 -7.77 -4.02 4.76
C THR A 286 -6.24 -3.94 4.64
N THR A 287 -5.54 -5.04 4.33
CA THR A 287 -4.07 -5.04 4.22
C THR A 287 -3.56 -4.18 3.05
N LEU A 288 -4.28 -4.16 1.93
CA LEU A 288 -3.98 -3.29 0.78
C LEU A 288 -4.14 -1.83 1.21
N TYR A 289 -5.27 -1.50 1.83
CA TYR A 289 -5.56 -0.15 2.32
C TYR A 289 -4.50 0.35 3.31
N LEU A 290 -4.18 -0.45 4.34
CA LEU A 290 -3.20 -0.10 5.36
C LEU A 290 -1.81 0.12 4.75
N GLY A 291 -1.37 -0.76 3.84
CA GLY A 291 -0.11 -0.57 3.10
C GLY A 291 -0.06 0.76 2.36
N LEU A 292 -1.13 1.13 1.64
CA LEU A 292 -1.24 2.42 0.94
C LEU A 292 -1.26 3.62 1.90
N ARG A 293 -2.12 3.58 2.92
CA ARG A 293 -2.29 4.67 3.90
C ARG A 293 -1.00 4.90 4.68
N ASN A 294 -0.33 3.84 5.11
CA ASN A 294 0.96 3.91 5.80
C ASN A 294 2.07 4.46 4.87
N LEU A 295 2.13 4.03 3.60
CA LEU A 295 3.04 4.59 2.60
C LEU A 295 2.82 6.11 2.42
N ILE A 296 1.58 6.54 2.23
CA ILE A 296 1.22 7.95 1.99
C ILE A 296 1.61 8.84 3.18
N LEU A 297 1.27 8.41 4.41
CA LEU A 297 1.62 9.15 5.63
C LEU A 297 3.13 9.22 5.83
N ALA A 298 3.86 8.14 5.58
CA ALA A 298 5.32 8.13 5.69
C ALA A 298 5.97 9.07 4.67
N LEU A 299 5.55 9.04 3.40
CA LEU A 299 6.08 9.94 2.36
C LEU A 299 5.88 11.42 2.75
N TRP A 300 4.68 11.78 3.23
CA TRP A 300 4.40 13.13 3.70
C TRP A 300 5.27 13.54 4.90
N ASN A 301 5.41 12.68 5.91
CA ASN A 301 6.20 12.99 7.10
C ASN A 301 7.72 12.98 6.87
N LEU A 302 8.19 12.32 5.80
CA LEU A 302 9.60 12.38 5.39
C LEU A 302 9.93 13.65 4.57
N GLN A 303 8.95 14.26 3.90
CA GLN A 303 9.18 15.44 3.04
C GLN A 303 7.98 16.43 3.07
N PRO A 304 7.62 17.00 4.24
CA PRO A 304 6.42 17.82 4.43
C PRO A 304 6.42 19.18 3.69
N GLN A 305 7.48 19.48 2.95
CA GLN A 305 7.63 20.71 2.15
C GLN A 305 7.24 20.52 0.68
N GLU A 306 7.03 19.28 0.23
CA GLU A 306 6.63 18.96 -1.14
C GLU A 306 5.21 18.41 -1.17
N TRP A 307 4.41 18.90 -2.13
CA TRP A 307 3.03 18.43 -2.28
C TRP A 307 3.02 17.01 -2.83
N LEU A 308 2.44 16.08 -2.07
CA LEU A 308 2.33 14.68 -2.41
C LEU A 308 1.28 14.49 -3.51
N THR A 309 1.64 13.86 -4.63
CA THR A 309 0.70 13.54 -5.72
C THR A 309 0.51 12.03 -5.88
N PRO A 310 -0.61 11.57 -6.49
CA PRO A 310 -0.80 10.15 -6.81
C PRO A 310 0.35 9.56 -7.62
N GLU A 311 0.92 10.33 -8.55
CA GLU A 311 2.08 9.95 -9.36
C GLU A 311 3.30 9.70 -8.48
N LEU A 312 3.63 10.61 -7.56
CA LEU A 312 4.78 10.48 -6.68
C LEU A 312 4.65 9.25 -5.77
N VAL A 313 3.47 9.06 -5.16
CA VAL A 313 3.16 7.85 -4.37
C VAL A 313 3.32 6.59 -5.21
N ALA A 314 2.81 6.57 -6.45
CA ALA A 314 2.95 5.42 -7.34
C ALA A 314 4.43 5.10 -7.67
N THR A 315 5.34 6.08 -7.76
CA THR A 315 6.78 5.82 -7.96
C THR A 315 7.45 5.11 -6.77
N ARG A 316 6.86 5.19 -5.57
CA ARG A 316 7.36 4.61 -4.31
C ARG A 316 6.60 3.36 -3.87
N LEU A 317 5.63 2.91 -4.67
CA LEU A 317 4.78 1.76 -4.40
C LEU A 317 5.37 0.53 -5.08
N PHE A 318 6.14 -0.27 -4.33
CA PHE A 318 6.73 -1.52 -4.83
C PHE A 318 5.97 -2.71 -4.27
N VAL A 319 5.27 -3.42 -5.15
CA VAL A 319 4.67 -4.73 -4.89
C VAL A 319 4.67 -5.49 -6.23
N ARG A 320 4.92 -6.79 -6.18
CA ARG A 320 4.97 -7.64 -7.37
C ARG A 320 3.57 -7.97 -7.88
N GLY A 321 3.47 -8.28 -9.17
CA GLY A 321 2.24 -8.74 -9.80
C GLY A 321 1.18 -7.67 -10.10
N LEU A 322 0.07 -8.11 -10.70
CA LEU A 322 -1.05 -7.28 -11.16
C LEU A 322 -1.70 -6.50 -10.02
N VAL A 323 -1.57 -6.95 -8.77
CA VAL A 323 -2.08 -6.20 -7.61
C VAL A 323 -1.47 -4.81 -7.51
N ARG A 324 -0.27 -4.56 -8.06
CA ARG A 324 0.29 -3.20 -8.18
C ARG A 324 -0.59 -2.26 -9.00
N VAL A 325 -1.24 -2.76 -10.05
CA VAL A 325 -2.22 -1.99 -10.85
C VAL A 325 -3.36 -1.54 -9.96
N ARG A 326 -3.89 -2.45 -9.13
CA ARG A 326 -4.95 -2.12 -8.17
C ARG A 326 -4.49 -1.11 -7.13
N CYS A 327 -3.34 -1.35 -6.50
CA CYS A 327 -2.79 -0.46 -5.48
C CYS A 327 -2.62 0.97 -6.01
N VAL A 328 -2.08 1.15 -7.23
CA VAL A 328 -1.95 2.48 -7.87
C VAL A 328 -3.32 3.10 -8.21
N ALA A 329 -4.32 2.28 -8.57
CA ALA A 329 -5.67 2.78 -8.85
C ALA A 329 -6.42 3.29 -7.61
N GLU A 330 -6.11 2.75 -6.41
CA GLU A 330 -6.71 3.18 -5.14
C GLU A 330 -6.03 4.41 -4.53
N VAL A 331 -4.76 4.71 -4.89
CA VAL A 331 -3.99 5.84 -4.34
C VAL A 331 -4.76 7.18 -4.37
N PRO A 332 -5.43 7.60 -5.46
CA PRO A 332 -6.17 8.86 -5.48
C PRO A 332 -7.26 8.96 -4.41
N SER A 333 -8.01 7.87 -4.18
CA SER A 333 -9.09 7.81 -3.18
C SER A 333 -8.54 7.90 -1.75
N VAL A 334 -7.47 7.14 -1.46
CA VAL A 334 -6.81 7.15 -0.15
C VAL A 334 -6.14 8.50 0.12
N LEU A 335 -5.47 9.08 -0.88
CA LEU A 335 -4.83 10.38 -0.77
C LEU A 335 -5.87 11.48 -0.52
N ALA A 336 -6.93 11.57 -1.33
CA ALA A 336 -7.98 12.57 -1.17
C ALA A 336 -8.68 12.49 0.19
N PHE A 337 -8.87 11.29 0.75
CA PHE A 337 -9.37 11.13 2.12
C PHE A 337 -8.41 11.73 3.16
N LEU A 338 -7.11 11.42 3.06
CA LEU A 338 -6.10 11.93 4.00
C LEU A 338 -5.88 13.45 3.87
N GLU A 339 -5.96 13.99 2.65
CA GLU A 339 -5.97 15.44 2.38
C GLU A 339 -7.19 16.12 3.02
N HIS A 340 -8.40 15.57 2.82
CA HIS A 340 -9.63 16.11 3.38
C HIS A 340 -9.66 16.06 4.92
N ARG A 341 -9.01 15.05 5.52
CA ARG A 341 -8.79 14.96 6.98
C ARG A 341 -7.66 15.85 7.49
N GLY A 342 -6.91 16.53 6.61
CA GLY A 342 -5.80 17.41 6.96
C GLY A 342 -4.57 16.67 7.50
N LEU A 343 -4.40 15.39 7.14
CA LEU A 343 -3.29 14.52 7.60
C LEU A 343 -2.06 14.58 6.67
N VAL A 344 -2.28 14.93 5.40
CA VAL A 344 -1.24 15.15 4.38
C VAL A 344 -1.55 16.41 3.57
N ASN A 345 -0.55 16.95 2.85
CA ASN A 345 -0.68 18.14 2.01
C ASN A 345 -1.30 19.36 2.73
N THR A 346 -0.87 19.56 3.97
CA THR A 346 -1.41 20.54 4.92
C THR A 346 -0.32 21.49 5.43
N GLY A 347 -0.71 22.52 6.17
CA GLY A 347 0.22 23.52 6.71
C GLY A 347 0.68 24.54 5.67
N ALA A 348 1.98 24.85 5.66
CA ALA A 348 2.55 25.93 4.85
C ALA A 348 2.96 25.52 3.41
N VAL A 349 2.74 24.26 3.02
CA VAL A 349 3.05 23.77 1.66
C VAL A 349 2.17 24.48 0.62
N LYS A 350 2.73 24.77 -0.56
CA LYS A 350 1.97 25.40 -1.66
C LYS A 350 1.36 24.32 -2.56
N PRO A 351 0.05 24.34 -2.81
CA PRO A 351 -0.58 23.43 -3.76
C PRO A 351 -0.10 23.68 -5.19
N PRO A 352 0.05 22.63 -6.02
CA PRO A 352 0.20 22.77 -7.47
C PRO A 352 -0.99 23.55 -8.04
N ARG A 353 -0.78 24.45 -8.99
CA ARG A 353 -1.90 25.05 -9.73
C ARG A 353 -2.46 24.00 -10.71
N PRO A 354 -3.79 23.79 -10.81
CA PRO A 354 -4.90 24.54 -10.20
C PRO A 354 -5.48 23.90 -8.92
N LEU A 355 -4.80 22.92 -8.31
CA LEU A 355 -5.24 22.12 -7.16
C LEU A 355 -5.21 22.89 -5.82
N SER A 356 -5.61 24.17 -5.79
CA SER A 356 -5.83 24.84 -4.51
C SER A 356 -6.88 24.05 -3.71
N PRO A 357 -6.59 23.61 -2.46
CA PRO A 357 -7.51 22.76 -1.69
C PRO A 357 -8.85 23.47 -1.43
N LEU A 358 -8.83 24.79 -1.51
CA LEU A 358 -9.98 25.64 -1.74
C LEU A 358 -10.38 25.56 -3.22
N GLN A 359 -11.24 24.60 -3.58
CA GLN A 359 -11.83 24.46 -4.93
C GLN A 359 -12.89 25.54 -5.23
N GLY A 360 -12.65 26.77 -4.80
CA GLY A 360 -13.60 27.88 -4.92
C GLY A 360 -12.99 29.23 -4.58
N ASN A 361 -13.71 30.30 -4.94
CA ASN A 361 -13.30 31.67 -4.68
C ASN A 361 -13.40 32.00 -3.18
N VAL A 362 -12.29 31.85 -2.44
CA VAL A 362 -12.25 32.20 -1.02
C VAL A 362 -11.90 33.68 -0.83
N VAL A 363 -12.84 34.39 -0.22
CA VAL A 363 -12.68 35.79 0.20
C VAL A 363 -12.57 35.81 1.73
N VAL A 364 -11.39 36.17 2.23
CA VAL A 364 -11.16 36.37 3.67
C VAL A 364 -11.39 37.85 3.99
N LEU A 365 -12.33 38.12 4.90
CA LEU A 365 -12.63 39.46 5.40
C LEU A 365 -12.03 39.61 6.80
N GLU A 366 -10.92 40.33 6.91
CA GLU A 366 -10.28 40.68 8.18
C GLU A 366 -10.65 42.12 8.56
N ALA A 367 -11.04 42.34 9.82
CA ALA A 367 -11.48 43.64 10.32
C ALA A 367 -10.30 44.56 10.67
N ARG A 368 -9.14 43.99 11.02
CA ARG A 368 -7.91 44.72 11.34
C ARG A 368 -7.11 45.04 10.08
N SER A 369 -6.17 45.96 10.20
CA SER A 369 -5.18 46.27 9.16
C SER A 369 -4.07 45.21 9.00
N ARG A 370 -4.17 44.07 9.70
CA ARG A 370 -3.21 42.96 9.66
C ARG A 370 -3.91 41.62 9.87
N VAL A 371 -3.32 40.56 9.32
CA VAL A 371 -3.71 39.16 9.59
C VAL A 371 -3.12 38.64 10.92
N GLY A 372 -3.42 37.39 11.26
CA GLY A 372 -2.86 36.66 12.42
C GLY A 372 -3.66 36.79 13.72
N GLY A 373 -4.47 37.85 13.88
CA GLY A 373 -5.37 38.02 15.03
C GLY A 373 -4.64 38.00 16.37
N ARG A 374 -4.80 36.89 17.13
CA ARG A 374 -4.14 36.64 18.43
C ARG A 374 -2.69 36.15 18.32
N VAL A 375 -2.20 35.87 17.11
CA VAL A 375 -0.77 35.81 16.81
C VAL A 375 -0.35 37.21 16.36
N CYS A 376 0.70 37.75 17.00
CA CYS A 376 1.12 39.13 16.82
C CYS A 376 2.58 39.29 17.27
N ASP A 377 3.50 39.25 16.33
CA ASP A 377 4.91 39.54 16.55
C ASP A 377 5.20 40.94 16.02
N GLU A 378 5.91 41.76 16.80
CA GLU A 378 6.38 43.08 16.40
C GLU A 378 7.89 43.14 16.51
N GLU A 379 8.56 43.73 15.52
CA GLU A 379 10.02 43.92 15.56
C GLU A 379 10.37 44.97 16.63
N GLU A 380 11.36 44.68 17.46
CA GLU A 380 11.74 45.51 18.60
C GLU A 380 12.41 46.81 18.10
N SER A 381 11.87 47.94 18.53
CA SER A 381 12.33 49.25 18.05
C SER A 381 13.81 49.48 18.36
N GLY A 382 14.63 49.61 17.31
CA GLY A 382 16.08 49.76 17.42
C GLY A 382 16.89 48.46 17.43
N MET A 383 16.26 47.28 17.35
CA MET A 383 16.94 45.98 17.25
C MET A 383 16.40 45.14 16.08
N PRO A 384 16.93 45.36 14.85
CA PRO A 384 16.52 44.60 13.67
C PRO A 384 16.70 43.08 13.87
N GLY A 385 15.70 42.31 13.43
CA GLY A 385 15.68 40.86 13.56
C GLY A 385 15.28 40.32 14.95
N ARG A 386 15.03 41.18 15.95
CA ARG A 386 14.48 40.78 17.26
C ARG A 386 12.98 41.06 17.30
N TYR A 387 12.19 40.06 17.69
CA TYR A 387 10.73 40.15 17.72
C TYR A 387 10.19 39.99 19.15
N ILE A 388 9.23 40.84 19.50
CA ILE A 388 8.44 40.74 20.73
C ILE A 388 7.05 40.22 20.35
N THR A 389 6.70 39.02 20.83
CA THR A 389 5.36 38.48 20.68
C THR A 389 4.40 39.10 21.70
N LYS A 390 3.33 39.74 21.23
CA LYS A 390 2.19 40.23 22.04
C LYS A 390 1.02 39.23 22.10
N GLY A 391 1.22 38.02 21.60
CA GLY A 391 0.20 37.00 21.38
C GLY A 391 0.67 35.59 21.77
N ALA A 392 0.22 34.58 21.04
CA ALA A 392 0.67 33.21 21.25
C ALA A 392 2.09 32.98 20.68
N ASN A 393 3.02 32.53 21.54
CA ASN A 393 4.40 32.13 21.17
C ASN A 393 4.85 30.77 21.75
N VAL A 394 4.01 30.08 22.52
CA VAL A 394 4.35 28.78 23.12
C VAL A 394 3.65 27.64 22.36
N LEU A 395 4.46 26.72 21.81
CA LEU A 395 3.98 25.43 21.30
C LEU A 395 3.92 24.43 22.46
N ARG A 396 2.77 23.76 22.66
CA ARG A 396 2.59 22.69 23.66
C ARG A 396 2.39 21.35 22.95
N GLY A 397 3.02 20.28 23.46
CA GLY A 397 2.80 18.91 22.97
C GLY A 397 3.51 18.58 21.65
N GLY A 398 4.79 18.93 21.51
CA GLY A 398 5.50 18.90 20.22
C GLY A 398 5.55 17.57 19.45
N GLY A 399 5.33 16.42 20.10
CA GLY A 399 5.50 15.08 19.52
C GLY A 399 4.63 14.70 18.31
N ALA A 400 3.66 15.54 17.94
CA ALA A 400 2.86 15.39 16.71
C ALA A 400 2.53 16.73 16.02
N PHE A 401 3.20 17.83 16.41
CA PHE A 401 2.80 19.21 16.03
C PHE A 401 3.90 20.05 15.36
N ALA A 402 5.06 19.47 15.01
CA ALA A 402 6.18 20.19 14.42
C ALA A 402 6.01 20.57 12.92
N PHE A 403 4.82 21.02 12.52
CA PHE A 403 4.55 21.59 11.20
C PHE A 403 4.96 23.07 11.09
N LEU A 404 6.18 23.40 11.52
CA LEU A 404 6.77 24.74 11.33
C LEU A 404 8.27 24.75 10.98
N PRO A 405 8.77 24.00 9.96
CA PRO A 405 9.98 24.43 9.27
C PRO A 405 9.62 25.67 8.43
N ASN A 406 10.13 26.83 8.84
CA ASN A 406 9.87 28.18 8.33
C ASN A 406 8.69 28.96 8.97
N VAL A 407 8.80 29.30 10.26
CA VAL A 407 8.34 30.64 10.70
C VAL A 407 9.44 31.65 10.38
N VAL A 408 9.41 32.15 9.14
CA VAL A 408 10.07 33.41 8.75
C VAL A 408 8.93 34.33 8.31
N PRO A 409 8.95 35.64 8.63
CA PRO A 409 7.75 36.48 8.54
C PRO A 409 7.07 36.42 7.17
N TRP A 410 5.74 36.29 7.18
CA TRP A 410 4.91 36.42 5.99
C TRP A 410 4.96 37.86 5.46
N VAL A 411 5.97 38.17 4.65
CA VAL A 411 5.91 39.31 3.72
C VAL A 411 4.94 38.93 2.62
N VAL A 412 3.66 39.22 2.84
CA VAL A 412 2.61 39.10 1.83
C VAL A 412 2.87 40.17 0.76
N ASN A 413 3.65 39.82 -0.27
CA ASN A 413 3.69 40.56 -1.53
C ASN A 413 2.38 40.33 -2.31
N GLY A 414 1.27 40.74 -1.71
CA GLY A 414 -0.06 40.80 -2.30
C GLY A 414 -0.44 42.27 -2.47
N SER A 415 -0.66 42.71 -3.71
CA SER A 415 -1.00 44.09 -4.02
C SER A 415 -2.35 44.47 -3.41
N PHE A 416 -2.33 45.15 -2.27
CA PHE A 416 -3.51 45.68 -1.59
C PHE A 416 -4.21 46.76 -2.46
N ARG A 417 -5.23 46.36 -3.23
CA ARG A 417 -6.16 47.31 -3.84
C ARG A 417 -7.25 47.68 -2.84
N ARG A 418 -7.02 48.75 -2.06
CA ARG A 418 -8.10 49.44 -1.33
C ARG A 418 -9.21 49.85 -2.30
N ARG A 419 -10.43 49.31 -2.13
CA ARG A 419 -11.66 49.90 -2.66
C ARG A 419 -12.39 50.62 -1.53
N ASN A 420 -12.01 51.87 -1.27
CA ASN A 420 -12.84 52.75 -0.43
C ASN A 420 -14.03 53.22 -1.28
N ARG A 421 -15.23 52.68 -1.00
CA ARG A 421 -16.48 53.27 -1.47
C ARG A 421 -17.62 52.99 -0.50
N ILE A 422 -17.55 53.63 0.67
CA ILE A 422 -18.73 53.84 1.50
C ILE A 422 -19.44 55.07 0.94
N ARG A 423 -20.65 54.89 0.39
CA ARG A 423 -21.56 56.00 0.12
C ARG A 423 -22.29 56.29 1.43
N ASN A 424 -22.21 57.53 1.90
CA ASN A 424 -23.07 58.04 2.95
C ASN A 424 -24.27 58.70 2.27
N ASP A 425 -25.35 57.94 2.09
CA ASP A 425 -26.66 58.50 1.72
C ASP A 425 -27.45 58.74 3.03
N PRO A 426 -27.89 59.98 3.35
CA PRO A 426 -28.63 60.27 4.57
C PRO A 426 -30.12 59.87 4.46
N PRO A 427 -30.81 59.58 5.58
CA PRO A 427 -32.22 59.20 5.57
C PRO A 427 -33.14 60.41 5.29
N PRO A 428 -34.31 60.20 4.65
CA PRO A 428 -35.25 61.28 4.33
C PRO A 428 -36.37 61.44 5.38
N GLY A 429 -36.77 62.70 5.66
CA GLY A 429 -38.17 63.05 5.97
C GLY A 429 -38.48 63.65 7.36
N GLY A 430 -39.17 64.80 7.36
CA GLY A 430 -39.69 65.55 8.53
C GLY A 430 -38.77 66.72 8.94
N GLY A 431 -39.11 68.01 8.81
CA GLY A 431 -40.42 68.67 8.80
C GLY A 431 -40.90 68.86 10.25
N GLU A 432 -41.19 70.03 10.81
CA GLU A 432 -41.30 71.45 10.36
C GLU A 432 -40.64 72.33 11.49
N GLY A 433 -40.43 73.65 11.48
CA GLY A 433 -40.77 74.77 10.60
C GLY A 433 -40.38 76.11 11.27
N THR A 434 -40.22 77.17 10.46
CA THR A 434 -40.29 78.63 10.77
C THR A 434 -39.45 79.29 11.88
N ASP A 435 -38.60 80.22 11.42
CA ASP A 435 -38.40 81.62 11.89
C ASP A 435 -37.97 81.94 13.34
N PHE A 436 -36.81 82.61 13.47
CA PHE A 436 -36.79 84.08 13.58
C PHE A 436 -35.39 84.65 13.22
N ALA A 437 -35.32 85.93 12.84
CA ALA A 437 -34.13 86.59 12.32
C ALA A 437 -33.49 87.60 13.30
N SER A 438 -32.40 88.24 12.83
CA SER A 438 -31.75 89.49 13.28
C SER A 438 -30.95 89.50 14.61
N ASP A 439 -29.63 89.43 14.43
CA ASP A 439 -28.63 90.51 14.69
C ASP A 439 -28.27 91.04 16.10
N VAL A 440 -27.04 91.60 16.10
CA VAL A 440 -26.36 92.48 17.06
C VAL A 440 -25.65 91.82 18.24
N GLY A 441 -24.31 91.96 18.25
CA GLY A 441 -23.38 91.51 19.29
C GLY A 441 -21.93 91.57 18.81
#